data_AF-A0A6G0ZG96-F1
#
_entry.id   AF-A0A6G0ZG96-F1
#
_cell.length_a   1.000
_cell.length_b   1.000
_cell.length_c   1.000
_cell.angle_alpha   90.00
_cell.angle_beta   90.00
_cell.angle_gamma   90.00
#
_symmetry.space_group_name_H-M   'P 1'
#
loop_
_entity.id
_entity.type
_entity.pdbx_description
1 polymer ?
#
loop_
_entity_poly.entity_id
_entity_poly.type
_entity_poly.pdbx_seq_one_letter_code
_entity_poly.pdbx_strand_id
1 'polypeptide(L)'
;MKFGFNIIGDNLGLHSILGFTESFMSNYPCRFCKCSKFECNYETVQNNDKLRNEDNYKSDLAMNNNSLSGIKEIYTLNNRIQCFNYGPVENQNRPPFLSVEFLKTNKIKMSATEMLCFTRHLGLLIGDLVPTDSEI
;
A
#
# COMPACT_ATOMS: atom_id res chain seq x y z
N MET A 1 23.55 -0.73 -6.94
CA MET A 1 23.21 -0.82 -5.50
C MET A 1 21.75 -0.46 -5.32
N LYS A 2 20.97 -1.22 -4.53
CA LYS A 2 19.56 -0.91 -4.23
C LYS A 2 19.45 -0.45 -2.78
N PHE A 3 18.63 0.56 -2.54
CA PHE A 3 18.33 1.16 -1.25
C PHE A 3 16.89 0.85 -0.87
N GLY A 4 16.61 0.78 0.44
CA GLY A 4 15.25 0.62 0.95
C GLY A 4 14.61 1.96 1.27
N PHE A 5 13.45 2.24 0.67
CA PHE A 5 12.62 3.40 0.95
C PHE A 5 11.40 2.98 1.79
N ASN A 6 11.13 3.71 2.87
CA ASN A 6 9.99 3.47 3.75
C ASN A 6 8.98 4.61 3.64
N ILE A 7 7.70 4.27 3.48
CA ILE A 7 6.60 5.23 3.59
C ILE A 7 6.02 5.10 5.00
N ILE A 8 5.94 6.22 5.71
CA ILE A 8 5.29 6.33 7.00
C ILE A 8 4.10 7.28 6.81
N GLY A 9 2.96 6.90 7.35
CA GLY A 9 1.75 7.69 7.28
C GLY A 9 0.78 7.30 8.37
N ASP A 10 -0.29 8.06 8.46
CA ASP A 10 -1.44 7.75 9.31
C ASP A 10 -2.21 6.53 8.74
N ASN A 11 -3.24 6.10 9.45
CA ASN A 11 -4.00 4.93 9.02
C ASN A 11 -4.71 5.18 7.67
N LEU A 12 -5.32 6.35 7.50
CA LEU A 12 -6.11 6.67 6.31
C LEU A 12 -5.20 6.76 5.08
N GLY A 13 -4.13 7.55 5.16
CA GLY A 13 -3.19 7.72 4.06
C GLY A 13 -2.52 6.41 3.63
N LEU A 14 -2.06 5.59 4.59
CA LEU A 14 -1.45 4.29 4.25
C LEU A 14 -2.45 3.32 3.62
N HIS A 15 -3.70 3.27 4.10
CA HIS A 15 -4.71 2.41 3.49
C HIS A 15 -5.06 2.88 2.08
N SER A 16 -5.14 4.19 1.85
CA SER A 16 -5.41 4.76 0.54
C SER A 16 -4.31 4.46 -0.48
N ILE A 17 -3.05 4.73 -0.12
CA ILE A 17 -1.90 4.54 -1.00
C ILE A 17 -1.69 3.06 -1.36
N LEU A 18 -1.93 2.17 -0.40
CA LEU A 18 -1.76 0.72 -0.57
C LEU A 18 -3.04 0.00 -1.01
N GLY A 19 -4.13 0.74 -1.22
CA GLY A 19 -5.42 0.26 -1.72
C GLY A 19 -6.15 -0.75 -0.81
N PHE A 20 -6.06 -0.51 0.50
CA PHE A 20 -6.90 -1.17 1.51
C PHE A 20 -8.16 -0.36 1.81
N THR A 21 -9.08 -0.92 2.58
CA THR A 21 -10.29 -0.22 3.04
C THR A 21 -9.96 0.88 4.06
N GLU A 22 -10.35 2.10 3.73
CA GLU A 22 -10.16 3.33 4.53
C GLU A 22 -11.19 3.45 5.68
N SER A 23 -11.52 2.35 6.38
CA SER A 23 -12.55 2.36 7.43
C SER A 23 -12.19 1.45 8.59
N PHE A 24 -12.16 2.01 9.80
CA PHE A 24 -12.06 1.26 11.05
C PHE A 24 -13.29 0.38 11.32
N MET A 25 -14.39 0.63 10.62
CA MET A 25 -15.60 -0.19 10.68
C MET A 25 -15.60 -1.35 9.69
N SER A 26 -14.57 -1.45 8.84
CA SER A 26 -14.41 -2.58 7.93
C SER A 26 -14.33 -3.91 8.69
N ASN A 27 -14.81 -4.99 8.08
CA ASN A 27 -14.70 -6.33 8.64
C ASN A 27 -13.25 -6.81 8.75
N TYR A 28 -12.36 -6.30 7.90
CA TYR A 28 -10.94 -6.68 7.87
C TYR A 28 -10.07 -5.41 7.81
N PRO A 29 -9.96 -4.66 8.91
CA PRO A 29 -9.33 -3.33 8.91
C PRO A 29 -7.80 -3.38 8.99
N CYS A 30 -7.19 -4.56 9.14
CA CYS A 30 -5.74 -4.67 9.32
C CYS A 30 -5.00 -4.86 7.99
N ARG A 31 -3.94 -4.07 7.79
CA ARG A 31 -3.01 -4.24 6.66
C ARG A 31 -1.98 -5.34 6.85
N PHE A 32 -1.78 -5.83 8.08
CA PHE A 32 -0.76 -6.84 8.41
C PHE A 32 -1.33 -8.25 8.52
N CYS A 33 -2.56 -8.39 9.00
CA CYS A 33 -3.23 -9.67 9.17
C CYS A 33 -4.62 -9.66 8.54
N LYS A 34 -5.20 -10.86 8.44
CA LYS A 34 -6.57 -11.13 7.98
C LYS A 34 -7.51 -11.42 9.15
N CYS A 35 -7.17 -10.97 10.36
CA CYS A 35 -8.10 -11.08 11.48
C CYS A 35 -9.34 -10.22 11.20
N SER A 36 -10.50 -10.81 11.41
CA SER A 36 -11.76 -10.07 11.31
C SER A 36 -11.89 -9.09 12.48
N LYS A 37 -12.72 -8.06 12.32
CA LYS A 37 -13.05 -7.09 13.37
C LYS A 37 -13.53 -7.77 14.65
N PHE A 38 -14.31 -8.84 14.52
CA PHE A 38 -14.77 -9.61 15.67
C PHE A 38 -13.59 -10.21 16.43
N GLU A 39 -12.66 -10.85 15.72
CA GLU A 39 -11.47 -11.48 16.32
C GLU A 39 -10.54 -10.44 16.96
N CYS A 40 -10.35 -9.28 16.31
CA CYS A 40 -9.54 -8.18 16.84
C CYS A 40 -10.07 -7.62 18.17
N ASN A 41 -11.34 -7.82 18.53
CA ASN A 41 -11.88 -7.36 19.81
C ASN A 41 -11.47 -8.27 20.99
N TYR A 42 -11.07 -9.51 20.71
CA TYR A 42 -10.77 -10.51 21.74
C TYR A 42 -9.31 -10.98 21.69
N GLU A 43 -8.69 -10.99 20.51
CA GLU A 43 -7.27 -11.34 20.37
C GLU A 43 -6.39 -10.24 20.97
N THR A 44 -5.62 -10.58 22.00
CA THR A 44 -4.66 -9.68 22.66
C THR A 44 -3.23 -9.90 22.18
N VAL A 45 -3.01 -10.91 21.34
CA VAL A 45 -1.71 -11.31 20.81
C VAL A 45 -1.80 -11.57 19.31
N GLN A 46 -0.68 -11.36 18.62
CA GLN A 46 -0.59 -11.61 17.18
C GLN A 46 -0.78 -13.09 16.85
N ASN A 47 -1.72 -13.39 15.96
CA ASN A 47 -1.89 -14.71 15.39
C ASN A 47 -1.10 -14.85 14.09
N ASN A 48 -0.06 -15.69 14.10
CA ASN A 48 0.85 -15.88 12.96
C ASN A 48 0.18 -16.57 11.76
N ASP A 49 -0.85 -17.39 12.00
CA ASP A 49 -1.55 -18.15 10.94
C ASP A 49 -2.41 -17.24 10.06
N LYS A 50 -2.77 -16.05 10.59
CA LYS A 50 -3.62 -15.07 9.92
C LYS A 50 -2.83 -13.92 9.30
N LEU A 51 -1.50 -13.97 9.27
CA LEU A 51 -0.70 -12.91 8.66
C LEU A 51 -0.90 -12.87 7.15
N ARG A 52 -0.96 -11.65 6.58
CA ARG A 52 -0.99 -11.49 5.13
C ARG A 52 0.34 -11.95 4.55
N ASN A 53 0.25 -12.77 3.52
CA ASN A 53 1.39 -13.30 2.80
C ASN A 53 1.10 -13.24 1.30
N GLU A 54 2.07 -13.60 0.48
CA GLU A 54 1.94 -13.44 -0.95
C GLU A 54 0.81 -14.27 -1.56
N ASP A 55 0.61 -15.49 -1.08
CA ASP A 55 -0.39 -16.41 -1.64
C ASP A 55 -1.80 -16.00 -1.23
N ASN A 56 -2.02 -15.71 0.07
CA ASN A 56 -3.34 -15.30 0.54
C ASN A 56 -3.77 -13.95 -0.05
N TYR A 57 -2.82 -13.06 -0.27
CA TYR A 57 -3.07 -11.76 -0.87
C TYR A 57 -3.47 -11.92 -2.34
N LYS A 58 -2.76 -12.76 -3.11
CA LYS A 58 -3.14 -13.10 -4.50
C LYS A 58 -4.54 -13.70 -4.58
N SER A 59 -4.88 -14.62 -3.67
CA SER A 59 -6.23 -15.18 -3.60
C SER A 59 -7.29 -14.12 -3.29
N ASP A 60 -7.03 -13.23 -2.33
CA ASP A 60 -7.97 -12.17 -1.93
C ASP A 60 -8.25 -11.16 -3.04
N LEU A 61 -7.24 -10.85 -3.86
CA LEU A 61 -7.44 -10.02 -5.06
C LEU A 61 -8.33 -10.69 -6.08
N ALA A 62 -8.08 -11.98 -6.34
CA ALA A 62 -8.82 -12.73 -7.34
C ALA A 62 -10.29 -12.85 -6.94
N MET A 63 -10.57 -12.90 -5.62
CA MET A 63 -11.93 -12.85 -5.08
C MET A 63 -12.59 -11.49 -5.27
N ASN A 64 -11.82 -10.40 -5.37
CA ASN A 64 -12.29 -9.02 -5.57
C ASN A 64 -13.43 -8.61 -4.61
N ASN A 65 -13.37 -9.08 -3.37
CA ASN A 65 -14.40 -8.85 -2.35
C ASN A 65 -13.80 -8.16 -1.11
N ASN A 66 -13.89 -6.82 -1.09
CA ASN A 66 -13.37 -5.99 -0.01
C ASN A 66 -14.00 -6.28 1.36
N SER A 67 -15.21 -6.82 1.41
CA SER A 67 -15.93 -7.11 2.66
C SER A 67 -15.39 -8.37 3.35
N LEU A 68 -14.70 -9.24 2.60
CA LEU A 68 -14.08 -10.47 3.08
C LEU A 68 -12.56 -10.37 3.23
N SER A 69 -11.91 -9.44 2.52
CA SER A 69 -10.45 -9.32 2.53
C SER A 69 -9.91 -8.00 3.05
N GLY A 70 -10.72 -6.92 3.09
CA GLY A 70 -10.25 -5.57 3.41
C GLY A 70 -9.37 -4.92 2.34
N ILE A 71 -9.21 -5.57 1.17
CA ILE A 71 -8.43 -5.06 0.04
C ILE A 71 -9.40 -4.50 -0.99
N LYS A 72 -9.17 -3.26 -1.41
CA LYS A 72 -9.95 -2.58 -2.45
C LYS A 72 -9.28 -2.75 -3.81
N GLU A 73 -7.97 -2.55 -3.87
CA GLU A 73 -7.15 -2.68 -5.07
C GLU A 73 -5.66 -2.76 -4.70
N ILE A 74 -4.84 -3.52 -5.41
CA ILE A 74 -3.38 -3.53 -5.14
C ILE A 74 -2.65 -2.38 -5.77
N TYR A 75 -3.15 -1.98 -6.93
CA TYR A 75 -2.33 -1.26 -7.88
C TYR A 75 -2.60 0.24 -7.80
N THR A 76 -3.13 0.80 -6.70
CA THR A 76 -3.36 2.26 -6.65
C THR A 76 -2.06 3.00 -6.92
N LEU A 77 -1.03 2.78 -6.11
CA LEU A 77 0.28 3.38 -6.35
C LEU A 77 0.99 2.80 -7.59
N ASN A 78 0.86 1.50 -7.86
CA ASN A 78 1.51 0.88 -9.03
C ASN A 78 0.94 1.36 -10.36
N ASN A 79 -0.37 1.59 -10.48
CA ASN A 79 -1.06 2.15 -11.65
C ASN A 79 -0.80 3.64 -11.78
N ARG A 80 -0.58 4.34 -10.66
CA ARG A 80 -0.14 5.74 -10.69
C ARG A 80 1.30 5.82 -11.21
N ILE A 81 2.22 5.02 -10.65
CA ILE A 81 3.60 4.90 -11.15
C ILE A 81 3.60 4.47 -12.63
N GLN A 82 2.82 3.42 -12.92
CA GLN A 82 2.04 3.14 -14.13
C GLN A 82 2.02 4.17 -15.26
N CYS A 83 1.05 5.03 -15.10
CA CYS A 83 0.51 5.89 -16.13
C CYS A 83 1.03 7.32 -16.02
N PHE A 84 1.79 7.64 -14.97
CA PHE A 84 2.35 8.97 -14.77
C PHE A 84 3.39 9.31 -15.85
N ASN A 85 3.30 10.53 -16.38
CA ASN A 85 4.24 11.04 -17.36
C ASN A 85 5.45 11.68 -16.66
N TYR A 86 6.58 10.97 -16.63
CA TYR A 86 7.84 11.45 -16.04
C TYR A 86 8.64 12.38 -16.97
N GLY A 87 8.17 12.59 -18.20
CA GLY A 87 8.91 13.31 -19.22
C GLY A 87 10.14 12.54 -19.74
N PRO A 88 10.83 13.07 -20.75
CA PRO A 88 11.85 12.34 -21.50
C PRO A 88 13.12 12.03 -20.67
N VAL A 89 13.43 12.83 -19.66
CA VAL A 89 14.66 12.70 -18.86
C VAL A 89 14.52 11.64 -17.77
N GLU A 90 13.38 11.62 -17.07
CA GLU A 90 13.17 10.75 -15.90
C GLU A 90 12.44 9.44 -16.25
N ASN A 91 11.94 9.27 -17.48
CA ASN A 91 11.26 8.05 -17.91
C ASN A 91 12.12 6.78 -17.75
N GLN A 92 13.45 6.91 -17.89
CA GLN A 92 14.41 5.83 -17.67
C GLN A 92 14.68 5.53 -16.17
N ASN A 93 14.35 6.48 -15.28
CA ASN A 93 14.53 6.38 -13.82
C ASN A 93 13.20 6.09 -13.12
N ARG A 94 12.22 5.54 -13.85
CA ARG A 94 10.89 5.30 -13.33
C ARG A 94 10.93 4.42 -12.08
N PRO A 95 10.17 4.75 -11.03
CA PRO A 95 10.13 3.95 -9.81
C PRO A 95 9.69 2.50 -10.08
N PRO A 96 10.26 1.51 -9.37
CA PRO A 96 9.84 0.12 -9.49
C PRO A 96 8.43 -0.06 -8.95
N PHE A 97 7.72 -1.06 -9.48
CA PHE A 97 6.43 -1.47 -8.90
C PHE A 97 6.62 -2.05 -7.50
N LEU A 98 5.68 -1.74 -6.61
CA LEU A 98 5.51 -2.42 -5.34
C LEU A 98 5.30 -3.91 -5.62
N SER A 99 6.26 -4.72 -5.19
CA SER A 99 6.14 -6.17 -5.22
C SER A 99 5.41 -6.67 -3.98
N VAL A 100 4.96 -7.92 -4.00
CA VAL A 100 4.32 -8.54 -2.83
C VAL A 100 5.30 -8.68 -1.65
N GLU A 101 6.62 -8.66 -1.91
CA GLU A 101 7.67 -8.61 -0.87
C GLU A 101 7.61 -7.32 -0.02
N PHE A 102 7.04 -6.24 -0.56
CA PHE A 102 6.79 -5.01 0.20
C PHE A 102 5.91 -5.29 1.42
N LEU A 103 4.91 -6.17 1.31
CA LEU A 103 4.00 -6.48 2.43
C LEU A 103 4.72 -7.07 3.64
N LYS A 104 5.83 -7.79 3.41
CA LYS A 104 6.63 -8.41 4.48
C LYS A 104 7.60 -7.42 5.12
N THR A 105 8.15 -6.52 4.32
CA THR A 105 9.31 -5.69 4.73
C THR A 105 8.96 -4.23 4.99
N ASN A 106 7.79 -3.77 4.52
CA ASN A 106 7.40 -2.37 4.38
C ASN A 106 8.48 -1.50 3.68
N LYS A 107 9.36 -2.12 2.89
CA LYS A 107 10.51 -1.47 2.24
C LYS A 107 10.40 -1.60 0.74
N ILE A 108 10.43 -0.47 0.04
CA ILE A 108 10.51 -0.43 -1.42
C ILE A 108 11.98 -0.41 -1.82
N LYS A 109 12.44 -1.42 -2.56
CA LYS A 109 13.83 -1.52 -3.00
C LYS A 109 14.00 -0.82 -4.35
N MET A 110 14.80 0.26 -4.38
CA MET A 110 15.01 1.10 -5.56
C MET A 110 16.47 1.55 -5.67
N SER A 111 16.93 1.88 -6.87
CA SER A 111 18.21 2.56 -7.09
C SER A 111 18.16 4.00 -6.56
N ALA A 112 19.32 4.67 -6.43
CA ALA A 112 19.36 6.06 -6.00
C ALA A 112 18.61 7.00 -6.98
N THR A 113 18.69 6.73 -8.28
CA THR A 113 18.01 7.55 -9.30
C THR A 113 16.51 7.28 -9.34
N GLU A 114 16.09 6.02 -9.20
CA GLU A 114 14.67 5.66 -9.03
C GLU A 114 14.08 6.31 -7.78
N MET A 115 14.83 6.34 -6.67
CA MET A 115 14.41 6.99 -5.44
C MET A 115 14.27 8.50 -5.58
N LEU A 116 15.21 9.14 -6.26
CA LEU A 116 15.12 10.57 -6.53
C LEU A 116 13.92 10.89 -7.43
N CYS A 117 13.69 10.10 -8.48
CA CYS A 117 12.53 10.24 -9.34
C CYS A 117 11.23 10.04 -8.55
N PHE A 118 11.15 9.00 -7.72
CA PHE A 118 9.99 8.71 -6.89
C PHE A 118 9.69 9.85 -5.91
N THR A 119 10.69 10.31 -5.14
CA THR A 119 10.50 11.37 -4.13
C THR A 119 10.08 12.71 -4.75
N ARG A 120 10.60 13.05 -5.94
CA ARG A 120 10.21 14.27 -6.66
C ARG A 120 8.75 14.25 -7.12
N HIS A 121 8.23 13.11 -7.55
CA HIS A 121 6.90 13.00 -8.13
C HIS A 121 5.86 12.43 -7.16
N LEU A 122 6.26 11.93 -5.99
CA LEU A 122 5.35 11.31 -5.02
C LEU A 122 4.17 12.21 -4.69
N GLY A 123 4.41 13.49 -4.40
CA GLY A 123 3.34 14.44 -4.09
C GLY A 123 2.31 14.59 -5.21
N LEU A 124 2.73 14.48 -6.48
CA LEU A 124 1.82 14.50 -7.64
C LEU A 124 1.12 13.15 -7.84
N LEU A 125 1.79 12.05 -7.48
CA LEU A 125 1.25 10.70 -7.60
C LEU A 125 0.16 10.42 -6.57
N ILE A 126 0.24 10.98 -5.35
CA ILE A 126 -0.71 10.68 -4.26
C ILE A 126 -1.46 11.91 -3.75
N GLY A 127 -1.27 13.09 -4.35
CA GLY A 127 -1.79 14.35 -3.81
C GLY A 127 -3.31 14.41 -3.70
N ASP A 128 -4.04 13.79 -4.62
CA ASP A 128 -5.50 13.65 -4.58
C ASP A 128 -6.01 12.64 -3.55
N LEU A 129 -5.13 11.78 -3.00
CA LEU A 129 -5.46 10.88 -1.89
C LEU A 129 -5.34 11.59 -0.54
N VAL A 130 -4.81 12.82 -0.50
CA VAL A 130 -4.70 13.61 0.72
C VAL A 130 -6.01 14.40 0.91
N PRO A 131 -6.75 14.19 2.03
CA PRO A 131 -8.00 14.90 2.26
C PRO A 131 -7.80 16.42 2.34
N THR A 132 -8.58 17.18 1.57
CA THR A 132 -8.56 18.65 1.60
C THR A 132 -9.17 19.23 2.87
N ASP A 133 -10.08 18.47 3.48
CA ASP A 133 -10.95 18.94 4.57
C ASP A 133 -10.43 18.55 5.96
N SER A 134 -9.12 18.27 6.03
CA SER A 134 -8.43 18.06 7.30
C SER A 134 -8.50 19.34 8.12
N GLU A 135 -9.43 19.41 9.10
CA GLU A 135 -9.43 20.50 10.09
C GLU A 135 -8.07 20.50 10.80
N ILE A 136 -7.39 21.66 10.78
CA ILE A 136 -6.15 21.91 11.52
C ILE A 136 -6.50 22.16 12.99
#